data_AF-A0A350I980-F1
#
_entry.id   AF-A0A350I980-F1
#
_cell.length_a   1.000
_cell.length_b   1.000
_cell.length_c   1.000
_cell.angle_alpha   90.00
_cell.angle_beta   90.00
_cell.angle_gamma   90.00
#
_symmetry.space_group_name_H-M   'P 1'
#
loop_
_entity.id
_entity.type
_entity.pdbx_description
1 polymer ?
#
loop_
_entity_poly.entity_id
_entity_poly.type
_entity_poly.pdbx_seq_one_letter_code
_entity_poly.pdbx_strand_id
1 'polypeptide(L)'
;MNDISIRNGLHAGIVIMVLGSVLHAISSRYFLNWYGFVGYVVFLIFMVRSVLQVRENEGGIFSFGPAFVAAFIPMTIGVYISSIFTYAMHNWINPDLIILIK
;
A
#
# COMPACT_ATOMS: atom_id res chain seq x y z
N MET A 1 -9.94 -2.25 17.35
CA MET A 1 -8.77 -1.62 16.70
C MET A 1 -8.14 -2.51 15.62
N ASN A 2 -7.60 -3.69 15.96
CA ASN A 2 -6.81 -4.50 15.02
C ASN A 2 -7.55 -4.88 13.72
N ASP A 3 -8.83 -5.25 13.80
CA ASP A 3 -9.61 -5.61 12.61
C ASP A 3 -9.75 -4.44 11.62
N ILE A 4 -9.93 -3.22 12.13
CA ILE A 4 -10.02 -1.99 11.32
C ILE A 4 -8.69 -1.76 10.60
N SER A 5 -7.59 -1.86 11.33
CA SER A 5 -6.24 -1.63 10.82
C SER A 5 -5.84 -2.67 9.77
N ILE A 6 -6.13 -3.96 10.02
CA ILE A 6 -5.86 -5.05 9.09
C ILE A 6 -6.69 -4.86 7.81
N ARG A 7 -7.98 -4.55 7.93
CA ARG A 7 -8.86 -4.30 6.79
C ARG A 7 -8.35 -3.14 5.93
N ASN A 8 -7.94 -2.02 6.54
CA ASN A 8 -7.35 -0.90 5.81
C ASN A 8 -6.03 -1.30 5.12
N GLY A 9 -5.20 -2.14 5.74
CA GLY A 9 -3.99 -2.68 5.12
C GLY A 9 -4.26 -3.55 3.88
N LEU A 10 -5.26 -4.43 3.96
CA LEU A 10 -5.68 -5.25 2.81
C LEU A 10 -6.22 -4.38 1.67
N HIS A 11 -7.04 -3.36 1.99
CA HIS A 11 -7.49 -2.41 0.99
C HIS A 11 -6.33 -1.64 0.35
N ALA A 12 -5.34 -1.20 1.13
CA ALA A 12 -4.14 -0.56 0.61
C ALA A 12 -3.39 -1.48 -0.37
N GLY A 13 -3.22 -2.75 -0.01
CA GLY A 13 -2.62 -3.78 -0.86
C GLY A 13 -3.35 -4.00 -2.18
N ILE A 14 -4.68 -4.13 -2.13
CA ILE A 14 -5.50 -4.30 -3.35
C ILE A 14 -5.40 -3.06 -4.24
N VAL A 15 -5.54 -1.86 -3.67
CA VAL A 15 -5.48 -0.60 -4.41
C VAL A 15 -4.13 -0.43 -5.10
N ILE A 16 -3.02 -0.72 -4.41
CA ILE A 16 -1.69 -0.57 -5.03
C ILE A 16 -1.43 -1.61 -6.12
N MET A 17 -1.92 -2.85 -5.97
CA MET A 17 -1.84 -3.85 -7.04
C MET A 17 -2.59 -3.42 -8.30
N VAL A 18 -3.82 -2.91 -8.12
CA VAL A 18 -4.64 -2.42 -9.24
C VAL A 18 -3.95 -1.23 -9.91
N LEU A 19 -3.51 -0.24 -9.14
CA LEU A 19 -2.80 0.93 -9.68
C LEU A 19 -1.50 0.54 -10.38
N GLY A 20 -0.73 -0.40 -9.82
CA GLY A 20 0.47 -0.92 -10.47
C GLY A 20 0.18 -1.62 -11.78
N SER A 21 -0.88 -2.42 -11.82
CA SER A 21 -1.33 -3.10 -13.04
C SER A 21 -1.76 -2.09 -14.11
N VAL A 22 -2.48 -1.03 -13.72
CA VAL A 22 -2.89 0.06 -14.63
C VAL A 22 -1.68 0.84 -15.15
N LEU A 23 -0.75 1.24 -14.28
CA LEU A 23 0.48 1.92 -14.69
C LEU A 23 1.28 1.07 -15.69
N HIS A 24 1.37 -0.23 -15.43
CA HIS A 24 2.04 -1.17 -16.31
C HIS A 24 1.34 -1.32 -17.66
N ALA A 25 0.01 -1.40 -17.66
CA ALA A 25 -0.80 -1.49 -18.88
C ALA A 25 -0.69 -0.24 -19.76
N ILE A 26 -0.50 0.94 -19.16
CA ILE A 26 -0.23 2.20 -19.90
C ILE A 26 1.16 2.13 -20.53
N SER A 27 2.19 1.85 -19.72
CA SER A 27 3.50 1.43 -20.21
C SER A 27 4.38 0.89 -19.09
N SER A 28 5.28 -0.02 -19.43
CA SER A 28 6.28 -0.56 -18.50
C SER A 28 7.15 0.54 -17.87
N ARG A 29 7.47 1.61 -18.61
CA ARG A 29 8.27 2.73 -18.09
C ARG A 29 7.51 3.61 -17.10
N TYR A 30 6.20 3.80 -17.30
CA TYR A 30 5.36 4.49 -16.32
C TYR A 30 5.26 3.71 -15.01
N PHE A 31 5.11 2.39 -15.07
CA PHE A 31 5.17 1.53 -13.89
C PHE A 31 6.48 1.73 -13.11
N LEU A 32 7.63 1.61 -13.78
CA LEU A 32 8.94 1.74 -13.14
C LEU A 32 9.16 3.11 -12.49
N ASN A 33 8.70 4.19 -13.14
CA ASN A 33 8.93 5.55 -12.66
C ASN A 33 7.94 5.99 -11.57
N TRP A 34 6.69 5.57 -11.65
CA TRP A 34 5.61 6.13 -10.82
C TRP A 34 5.10 5.19 -9.73
N TYR A 35 5.29 3.88 -9.86
CA TYR A 35 4.71 2.92 -8.92
C TYR A 35 5.12 3.18 -7.47
N GLY A 36 6.41 3.47 -7.22
CA GLY A 36 6.90 3.78 -5.88
C GLY A 36 6.27 5.04 -5.28
N PHE A 37 6.19 6.12 -6.05
CA PHE A 37 5.58 7.37 -5.59
C PHE A 37 4.08 7.23 -5.32
N VAL A 38 3.35 6.61 -6.24
CA VAL A 38 1.91 6.35 -6.09
C VAL A 38 1.66 5.42 -4.89
N GLY A 39 2.49 4.39 -4.72
CA GLY A 39 2.42 3.48 -3.58
C GLY A 39 2.57 4.19 -2.24
N TYR A 40 3.54 5.11 -2.13
CA TYR A 40 3.71 5.92 -0.95
C TYR A 40 2.45 6.74 -0.59
N VAL A 41 1.84 7.40 -1.59
CA VAL A 41 0.60 8.16 -1.39
C VAL A 41 -0.55 7.26 -0.93
N VAL A 42 -0.71 6.08 -1.55
CA VAL A 42 -1.74 5.10 -1.16
C VAL A 42 -1.54 4.68 0.30
N PHE A 43 -0.31 4.34 0.70
CA PHE A 43 -0.04 3.93 2.07
C PHE A 43 -0.37 5.03 3.06
N LEU A 44 0.05 6.27 2.81
CA LEU A 44 -0.30 7.41 3.68
C LEU A 44 -1.81 7.58 3.84
N ILE A 45 -2.58 7.49 2.74
CA ILE A 45 -4.04 7.60 2.79
C ILE A 45 -4.62 6.54 3.73
N PHE A 46 -4.24 5.27 3.58
CA PHE A 46 -4.78 4.19 4.40
C PHE A 46 -4.27 4.21 5.85
N MET A 47 -3.05 4.72 6.11
CA MET A 47 -2.57 4.99 7.47
C MET A 47 -3.47 6.00 8.18
N VAL A 48 -3.67 7.17 7.57
CA VAL A 48 -4.52 8.24 8.12
C VAL A 48 -5.95 7.74 8.30
N ARG A 49 -6.49 7.07 7.29
CA ARG A 49 -7.87 6.56 7.31
C ARG A 49 -8.10 5.52 8.41
N SER A 50 -7.10 4.66 8.67
CA SER A 50 -7.14 3.71 9.77
C SER A 50 -7.15 4.41 11.13
N VAL A 51 -6.26 5.38 11.34
CA VAL A 51 -6.21 6.16 12.60
C VAL A 51 -7.52 6.88 12.86
N LEU A 52 -8.11 7.52 11.84
CA LEU A 52 -9.38 8.22 11.98
C LEU A 52 -10.53 7.28 12.37
N GLN A 53 -10.64 6.12 11.71
CA GLN A 53 -11.67 5.11 12.03
C GLN A 53 -11.51 4.53 13.44
N VAL A 54 -10.26 4.27 13.86
CA VAL A 54 -10.00 3.78 15.21
C VAL A 54 -10.34 4.85 16.25
N ARG A 55 -9.96 6.12 16.00
CA ARG A 55 -10.27 7.24 16.90
C ARG A 55 -11.78 7.44 17.07
N GLU A 56 -12.54 7.37 15.98
CA GLU A 56 -14.00 7.47 16.01
C GLU A 56 -14.64 6.34 16.82
N ASN A 57 -14.14 5.11 16.65
CA ASN A 57 -14.64 3.94 17.36
C ASN A 57 -14.30 3.94 18.87
N GLU A 58 -13.31 4.73 19.29
CA GLU A 58 -12.88 4.87 20.70
C GLU A 58 -13.36 6.18 21.35
N GLY A 59 -14.28 6.91 20.72
CA GLY A 59 -14.89 8.10 21.33
C GLY A 59 -14.08 9.39 21.22
N GLY A 60 -13.10 9.46 20.31
CA GLY A 60 -12.51 10.73 19.85
C GLY A 60 -11.14 11.10 20.42
N ILE A 61 -10.73 10.54 21.57
CA ILE A 61 -9.41 10.78 22.18
C ILE A 61 -8.61 9.49 22.13
N PHE A 62 -7.37 9.58 21.65
CA PHE A 62 -6.55 8.41 21.41
C PHE A 62 -5.10 8.67 21.81
N SER A 63 -4.51 7.76 22.58
CA SER A 63 -3.12 7.87 23.02
C SER A 63 -2.15 7.47 21.90
N PHE A 64 -0.90 7.92 22.00
CA PHE A 64 0.09 7.74 20.93
C PHE A 64 0.37 6.27 20.59
N GLY A 65 0.47 5.38 21.57
CA GLY A 65 0.81 3.96 21.32
C GLY A 65 -0.21 3.27 20.40
N PRO A 66 -1.50 3.27 20.77
CA PRO A 66 -2.57 2.82 19.91
C PRO A 66 -2.64 3.56 18.56
N ALA A 67 -2.40 4.88 18.51
CA ALA A 67 -2.32 5.68 17.28
C ALA A 67 -1.25 5.18 16.32
N PHE A 68 -0.07 4.91 16.86
CA PHE A 68 1.02 4.35 16.12
C PHE A 68 0.66 2.97 15.56
N VAL A 69 0.10 2.07 16.37
CA VAL A 69 -0.31 0.73 15.92
C VAL A 69 -1.39 0.79 14.84
N ALA A 70 -2.38 1.68 14.99
CA ALA A 70 -3.45 1.90 14.02
C ALA A 70 -2.93 2.40 12.66
N ALA A 71 -1.86 3.20 12.66
CA ALA A 71 -1.20 3.66 11.44
C ALA A 71 -0.23 2.60 10.86
N PHE A 72 0.53 1.93 11.72
CA PHE A 72 1.64 1.05 11.33
C PHE A 72 1.17 -0.26 10.69
N ILE A 73 0.08 -0.85 11.18
CA ILE A 73 -0.46 -2.11 10.64
C ILE A 73 -0.86 -1.98 9.15
N PRO A 74 -1.68 -0.98 8.73
CA PRO A 74 -2.04 -0.81 7.32
C PRO A 74 -0.83 -0.62 6.42
N MET A 75 0.14 0.19 6.86
CA MET A 75 1.39 0.42 6.14
C MET A 75 2.14 -0.89 5.91
N THR A 76 2.34 -1.67 6.99
CA THR A 76 3.11 -2.92 6.95
C THR A 76 2.48 -3.93 5.99
N ILE A 77 1.16 -4.12 6.09
CA ILE A 77 0.42 -5.03 5.20
C ILE A 77 0.46 -4.54 3.75
N GLY A 78 0.22 -3.25 3.51
CA GLY A 78 0.25 -2.66 2.17
C GLY A 78 1.62 -2.80 1.50
N VAL A 79 2.70 -2.50 2.23
CA VAL A 79 4.08 -2.65 1.75
C VAL A 79 4.42 -4.11 1.49
N TYR A 80 3.99 -5.03 2.36
CA TYR A 80 4.22 -6.46 2.18
C TYR A 80 3.56 -6.99 0.90
N ILE A 81 2.28 -6.68 0.70
CA ILE A 81 1.54 -7.05 -0.52
C ILE A 81 2.18 -6.42 -1.76
N SER A 82 2.52 -5.13 -1.69
CA SER A 82 3.23 -4.43 -2.77
C SER A 82 4.55 -5.11 -3.13
N SER A 83 5.31 -5.54 -2.13
CA SER A 83 6.60 -6.22 -2.34
C SER A 83 6.41 -7.53 -3.09
N ILE A 84 5.46 -8.36 -2.66
CA ILE A 84 5.11 -9.62 -3.35
C ILE A 84 4.67 -9.34 -4.78
N PHE A 85 3.80 -8.35 -4.99
CA PHE A 85 3.33 -7.97 -6.32
C PHE A 85 4.48 -7.51 -7.22
N THR A 86 5.36 -6.62 -6.74
CA THR A 86 6.52 -6.18 -7.53
C THR A 86 7.49 -7.31 -7.82
N TYR A 87 7.68 -8.23 -6.88
CA TYR A 87 8.51 -9.40 -7.08
C TYR A 87 7.91 -10.29 -8.18
N ALA A 88 6.61 -10.58 -8.13
CA ALA A 88 5.92 -11.33 -9.17
C ALA A 88 5.96 -10.63 -10.54
N MET A 89 5.83 -9.30 -10.57
CA MET A 89 5.93 -8.51 -11.79
C MET A 89 7.28 -8.70 -12.50
N HIS A 90 8.38 -8.62 -11.76
CA HIS A 90 9.73 -8.70 -12.34
C HIS A 90 10.19 -10.14 -12.64
N ASN A 91 9.61 -11.16 -12.00
CA ASN A 91 10.08 -12.54 -12.16
C ASN A 91 9.17 -13.41 -13.03
N TRP A 92 7.85 -13.17 -13.02
CA TRP A 92 6.88 -14.07 -13.65
C TRP A 92 5.95 -13.38 -14.65
N ILE A 93 5.53 -12.15 -14.40
CA ILE A 93 4.51 -11.47 -15.25
C ILE A 93 5.17 -10.73 -16.43
N ASN A 94 6.19 -9.90 -16.16
CA ASN A 94 6.94 -9.21 -17.19
C ASN A 94 8.44 -9.13 -16.83
N PRO A 95 9.20 -10.20 -17.10
CA PRO A 95 10.64 -10.26 -16.81
C PRO A 95 11.47 -9.18 -17.52
N ASP A 96 11.00 -8.68 -18.66
CA ASP A 96 11.70 -7.63 -19.43
C ASP A 96 11.77 -6.29 -18.69
N LEU A 97 10.97 -6.09 -17.64
CA LEU A 97 11.08 -4.95 -16.73
C LEU A 97 12.50 -4.76 -16.19
N ILE A 98 13.23 -5.85 -15.94
CA ILE A 98 14.61 -5.80 -15.42
C ILE A 98 15.56 -5.11 -16.41
N ILE A 99 15.33 -5.31 -17.71
CA ILE A 99 16.16 -4.72 -18.77
C ILE A 99 15.87 -3.23 -18.87
N LEU A 100 14.61 -2.83 -18.67
CA LEU A 100 14.14 -1.43 -18.78
C LEU A 100 14.54 -0.53 -17.61
N ILE A 101 15.03 -1.11 -16.51
CA ILE A 101 15.53 -0.36 -15.34
C ILE A 101 16.92 0.26 -15.60
N LYS A 102 17.67 -0.24 -16.60
CA LYS A 102 18.95 0.35 -17.03
C LYS A 102 18.73 1.66 -17.81
#